data_AF-A0A1Y3BB24-F1
#
_entry.id   AF-A0A1Y3BB24-F1
#
_cell.length_a   1.000
_cell.length_b   1.000
_cell.length_c   1.000
_cell.angle_alpha   90.00
_cell.angle_beta   90.00
_cell.angle_gamma   90.00
#
_symmetry.space_group_name_H-M   'P 1'
#
loop_
_entity.id
_entity.type
_entity.pdbx_description
1 polymer ?
#
loop_
_entity_poly.entity_id
_entity_poly.type
_entity_poly.pdbx_seq_one_letter_code
_entity_poly.pdbx_strand_id
1 'polypeptide(L)'
;LTGFQVLVEKEWLSFGHKFAQRLGHGEDKSSDDNRSPVFLQWLDCVWQIQRQFPTAFEFNETLLLVIADHMYSCLFGTFLANSESTRKRDGIPNKTKSIWSMVNTYRDEFLNACYTTAPTPYTISMTASSTKDYVIVPRCAAPFIQLWTSYFCRWNMNISPQSIDQIRLRNKELLAIRAALQKKVEELQNKYSRQSNAVSNAGHSNSSGPPSSPSNSQLTNPNARIVNI
;
A
#
# COMPACT_ATOMS: atom_id res chain seq x y z
N LEU A 1 -2.59 -4.51 -1.38
CA LEU A 1 -2.63 -5.92 -1.76
C LEU A 1 -4.04 -6.48 -1.64
N THR A 2 -4.61 -6.60 -0.43
CA THR A 2 -5.95 -7.16 -0.22
C THR A 2 -7.04 -6.44 -1.04
N GLY A 3 -7.01 -5.11 -1.08
CA GLY A 3 -7.96 -4.34 -1.90
C GLY A 3 -7.92 -4.68 -3.40
N PHE A 4 -6.74 -5.02 -3.94
CA PHE A 4 -6.61 -5.43 -5.34
C PHE A 4 -7.19 -6.84 -5.58
N GLN A 5 -7.00 -7.77 -4.63
CA GLN A 5 -7.64 -9.09 -4.68
C GLN A 5 -9.16 -8.95 -4.70
N VAL A 6 -9.71 -8.09 -3.81
CA VAL A 6 -11.14 -7.79 -3.75
C VAL A 6 -11.64 -7.15 -5.04
N LEU A 7 -10.86 -6.24 -5.65
CA LEU A 7 -11.20 -5.62 -6.92
C LEU A 7 -11.35 -6.67 -8.03
N VAL A 8 -10.44 -7.64 -8.11
CA VAL A 8 -10.51 -8.74 -9.09
C VAL A 8 -11.70 -9.65 -8.80
N GLU A 9 -11.89 -10.08 -7.55
CA GLU A 9 -13.02 -10.92 -7.14
C GLU A 9 -14.37 -10.28 -7.43
N LYS A 10 -14.48 -8.98 -7.21
CA LYS A 10 -15.69 -8.22 -7.48
C LYS A 10 -15.84 -7.96 -8.97
N GLU A 11 -15.06 -7.04 -9.53
CA GLU A 11 -15.33 -6.45 -10.85
C GLU A 11 -15.13 -7.43 -12.01
N TRP A 12 -14.33 -8.47 -11.83
CA TRP A 12 -14.07 -9.47 -12.87
C TRP A 12 -14.79 -10.79 -12.62
N LEU A 13 -14.67 -11.32 -11.41
CA LEU A 13 -15.15 -12.68 -11.12
C LEU A 13 -16.65 -12.71 -10.77
N SER A 14 -17.16 -11.77 -9.98
CA SER A 14 -18.59 -11.74 -9.61
C SER A 14 -19.46 -11.14 -10.72
N PHE A 15 -18.99 -10.07 -11.37
CA PHE A 15 -19.68 -9.43 -12.50
C PHE A 15 -19.67 -10.25 -13.80
N GLY A 16 -19.02 -11.43 -13.81
CA GLY A 16 -19.20 -12.44 -14.85
C GLY A 16 -18.33 -12.24 -16.08
N HIS A 17 -17.09 -11.79 -15.91
CA HIS A 17 -16.12 -11.91 -16.98
C HIS A 17 -15.96 -13.38 -17.39
N LYS A 18 -16.08 -13.65 -18.70
CA LYS A 18 -16.12 -15.01 -19.24
C LYS A 18 -14.72 -15.64 -19.35
N PHE A 19 -14.04 -15.82 -18.22
CA PHE A 19 -12.66 -16.30 -18.17
C PHE A 19 -12.46 -17.62 -18.93
N ALA A 20 -13.28 -18.65 -18.68
CA ALA A 20 -13.14 -19.93 -19.35
C ALA A 20 -13.24 -19.80 -20.90
N GLN A 21 -14.18 -19.00 -21.39
CA GLN A 21 -14.35 -18.75 -22.83
C GLN A 21 -13.21 -17.89 -23.41
N ARG A 22 -12.83 -16.80 -22.74
CA ARG A 22 -11.80 -15.87 -23.24
C ARG A 22 -10.41 -16.48 -23.26
N LEU A 23 -10.13 -17.42 -22.35
CA LEU A 23 -8.83 -18.06 -22.18
C LEU A 23 -8.76 -19.45 -22.82
N GLY A 24 -9.90 -20.05 -23.18
CA GLY A 24 -9.95 -21.37 -23.81
C GLY A 24 -9.55 -22.51 -22.87
N HIS A 25 -9.97 -22.46 -21.60
CA HIS A 25 -9.62 -23.49 -20.61
C HIS A 25 -10.16 -24.86 -21.04
N GLY A 26 -9.26 -25.81 -21.32
CA GLY A 26 -9.63 -27.18 -21.67
C GLY A 26 -10.20 -27.35 -23.08
N GLU A 27 -10.04 -26.37 -23.96
CA GLU A 27 -10.49 -26.44 -25.35
C GLU A 27 -9.31 -26.42 -26.32
N ASP A 28 -9.24 -27.41 -27.22
CA ASP A 28 -8.19 -27.53 -28.24
C ASP A 28 -8.44 -26.68 -29.50
N LYS A 29 -9.55 -25.92 -29.52
CA LYS A 29 -9.91 -25.05 -30.66
C LYS A 29 -9.18 -23.71 -30.55
N SER A 30 -7.97 -23.66 -31.11
CA SER A 30 -7.16 -22.43 -31.17
C SER A 30 -7.79 -21.31 -32.00
N SER A 31 -8.72 -21.64 -32.91
CA SER A 31 -9.41 -20.70 -33.79
C SER A 31 -10.78 -20.23 -33.26
N ASP A 32 -11.04 -20.32 -31.95
CA ASP A 32 -12.26 -19.77 -31.38
C ASP A 32 -12.20 -18.24 -31.36
N ASP A 33 -13.03 -17.60 -32.19
CA ASP A 33 -13.18 -16.14 -32.30
C ASP A 33 -13.56 -15.47 -30.96
N ASN A 34 -13.97 -16.25 -29.97
CA ASN A 34 -14.27 -15.75 -28.64
C ASN A 34 -13.03 -15.57 -27.75
N ARG A 35 -11.85 -16.08 -28.12
CA ARG A 35 -10.63 -15.90 -27.32
C ARG A 35 -10.13 -14.46 -27.45
N SER A 36 -9.85 -13.82 -26.31
CA SER A 36 -9.40 -12.43 -26.31
C SER A 36 -8.67 -12.08 -25.00
N PRO A 37 -7.53 -11.37 -25.05
CA PRO A 37 -6.70 -11.08 -23.88
C PRO A 37 -7.23 -9.89 -23.05
N VAL A 38 -8.55 -9.79 -22.83
CA VAL A 38 -9.18 -8.62 -22.18
C VAL A 38 -8.67 -8.41 -20.75
N PHE A 39 -8.59 -9.47 -19.95
CA PHE A 39 -8.06 -9.36 -18.59
C PHE A 39 -6.56 -9.08 -18.57
N LEU A 40 -5.81 -9.64 -19.51
CA LEU A 40 -4.38 -9.38 -19.66
C LEU A 40 -4.11 -7.91 -20.04
N GLN A 41 -4.92 -7.34 -20.94
CA GLN A 41 -4.87 -5.91 -21.28
C GLN A 41 -5.13 -5.03 -20.06
N TRP A 42 -6.10 -5.40 -19.22
CA TRP A 42 -6.34 -4.71 -17.96
C TRP A 42 -5.16 -4.81 -16.99
N LEU A 43 -4.54 -5.99 -16.86
CA LEU A 43 -3.31 -6.15 -16.05
C LEU A 43 -2.16 -5.28 -16.57
N ASP A 44 -1.99 -5.20 -17.90
CA ASP A 44 -1.02 -4.29 -18.51
C ASP A 44 -1.32 -2.83 -18.10
N CYS A 45 -2.58 -2.37 -18.20
CA CYS A 45 -2.95 -1.03 -17.72
C CYS A 45 -2.61 -0.80 -16.25
N VAL A 46 -2.82 -1.79 -15.36
CA VAL A 46 -2.42 -1.68 -13.95
C VAL A 46 -0.90 -1.54 -13.83
N TRP A 47 -0.13 -2.33 -14.59
CA TRP A 47 1.33 -2.23 -14.65
C TRP A 47 1.80 -0.86 -15.16
N GLN A 48 1.16 -0.30 -16.19
CA GLN A 48 1.46 1.06 -16.69
C GLN A 48 1.32 2.11 -15.58
N ILE A 49 0.24 2.03 -14.79
CA ILE A 49 -0.01 2.98 -13.69
C ILE A 49 0.99 2.73 -12.55
N GLN A 50 1.28 1.48 -12.22
CA GLN A 50 2.28 1.14 -11.20
C GLN A 50 3.68 1.66 -11.55
N ARG A 51 4.06 1.62 -12.85
CA ARG A 51 5.32 2.20 -13.33
C ARG A 51 5.35 3.73 -13.20
N GLN A 52 4.25 4.41 -13.52
CA GLN A 52 4.16 5.87 -13.41
C GLN A 52 4.12 6.34 -11.95
N PHE A 53 3.58 5.52 -11.04
CA PHE A 53 3.41 5.83 -9.61
C PHE A 53 4.01 4.73 -8.72
N PRO A 54 5.35 4.62 -8.63
CA PRO A 54 6.04 3.49 -7.98
C PRO A 54 5.78 3.37 -6.47
N THR A 55 5.24 4.40 -5.82
CA THR A 55 4.95 4.42 -4.37
C THR A 55 3.47 4.26 -4.03
N ALA A 56 2.58 4.26 -5.03
CA ALA A 56 1.13 4.29 -4.83
C ALA A 56 0.51 2.90 -4.57
N PHE A 57 1.15 1.83 -5.03
CA PHE A 57 0.65 0.47 -4.91
C PHE A 57 1.41 -0.30 -3.83
N GLU A 58 0.67 -0.94 -2.92
CA GLU A 58 1.24 -1.82 -1.88
C GLU A 58 1.83 -3.10 -2.47
N PHE A 59 1.31 -3.58 -3.60
CA PHE A 59 1.83 -4.75 -4.27
C PHE A 59 2.88 -4.38 -5.32
N ASN A 60 3.75 -5.34 -5.68
CA ASN A 60 4.78 -5.21 -6.70
C ASN A 60 4.38 -5.89 -8.03
N GLU A 61 5.23 -5.76 -9.05
CA GLU A 61 4.99 -6.33 -10.39
C GLU A 61 4.88 -7.87 -10.37
N THR A 62 5.55 -8.56 -9.45
CA THR A 62 5.51 -10.03 -9.33
C THR A 62 4.08 -10.53 -9.14
N LEU A 63 3.24 -9.78 -8.41
CA LEU A 63 1.82 -10.15 -8.26
C LEU A 63 1.10 -10.20 -9.62
N LEU A 64 1.32 -9.19 -10.47
CA LEU A 64 0.66 -9.10 -11.78
C LEU A 64 1.12 -10.23 -12.70
N LEU A 65 2.41 -10.57 -12.68
CA LEU A 65 2.98 -11.70 -13.43
C LEU A 65 2.38 -13.03 -12.97
N VAL A 66 2.31 -13.25 -11.66
CA VAL A 66 1.74 -14.48 -11.07
C VAL A 66 0.26 -14.63 -11.40
N ILE A 67 -0.51 -13.54 -11.36
CA ILE A 67 -1.91 -13.56 -11.81
C ILE A 67 -1.99 -13.90 -13.30
N ALA A 68 -1.16 -13.28 -14.14
CA ALA A 68 -1.16 -13.51 -15.58
C ALA A 68 -0.80 -14.96 -15.94
N ASP A 69 0.10 -15.61 -15.18
CA ASP A 69 0.46 -17.02 -15.38
C ASP A 69 -0.65 -17.97 -14.91
N HIS A 70 -1.19 -17.75 -13.71
CA HIS A 70 -2.22 -18.62 -13.14
C HIS A 70 -3.61 -18.42 -13.73
N MET A 71 -3.81 -17.36 -14.51
CA MET A 71 -4.96 -17.21 -15.37
C MET A 71 -5.04 -18.33 -16.41
N TYR A 72 -3.91 -18.76 -16.97
CA TYR A 72 -3.85 -19.84 -17.97
C TYR A 72 -3.58 -21.21 -17.36
N SER A 73 -2.86 -21.27 -16.23
CA SER A 73 -2.37 -22.54 -15.68
C SER A 73 -3.47 -23.48 -15.17
N CYS A 74 -4.68 -22.98 -14.90
CA CYS A 74 -5.82 -23.73 -14.33
C CYS A 74 -5.50 -24.45 -13.02
N LEU A 75 -4.41 -24.07 -12.33
CA LEU A 75 -3.98 -24.68 -11.08
C LEU A 75 -4.93 -24.33 -9.92
N PHE A 76 -5.44 -23.09 -9.96
CA PHE A 76 -6.37 -22.56 -8.98
C PHE A 76 -7.76 -22.41 -9.59
N GLY A 77 -8.80 -22.53 -8.77
CA GLY A 77 -10.18 -22.36 -9.22
C GLY A 77 -10.62 -20.91 -9.43
N THR A 78 -9.76 -19.94 -9.08
CA THR A 78 -10.09 -18.51 -9.09
C THR A 78 -10.59 -18.04 -10.45
N PHE A 79 -9.86 -18.34 -11.54
CA PHE A 79 -10.20 -17.90 -12.89
C PHE A 79 -10.99 -18.94 -13.69
N LEU A 80 -11.50 -19.99 -13.05
CA LEU A 80 -12.35 -20.98 -13.74
C LEU A 80 -13.79 -20.47 -13.88
N ALA A 81 -14.49 -21.04 -14.86
CA ALA A 81 -15.87 -20.72 -15.26
C ALA A 81 -16.07 -19.29 -15.81
N ASN A 82 -17.29 -19.02 -16.28
CA ASN A 82 -17.66 -17.75 -16.92
C ASN A 82 -18.52 -16.83 -16.04
N SER A 83 -19.04 -17.33 -14.92
CA SER A 83 -19.91 -16.56 -14.03
C SER A 83 -19.89 -17.11 -12.61
N GLU A 84 -20.21 -16.25 -11.64
CA GLU A 84 -20.33 -16.65 -10.24
C GLU A 84 -21.39 -17.75 -10.05
N SER A 85 -22.51 -17.65 -10.76
CA SER A 85 -23.58 -18.65 -10.73
C SER A 85 -23.08 -20.04 -11.15
N THR A 86 -22.33 -20.12 -12.25
CA THR A 86 -21.70 -21.37 -12.71
C THR A 86 -20.71 -21.90 -11.68
N ARG A 87 -19.87 -21.01 -11.13
CA ARG A 87 -18.86 -21.37 -10.12
C ARG A 87 -19.48 -21.98 -8.86
N LYS A 88 -20.63 -21.44 -8.41
CA LYS A 88 -21.42 -21.96 -7.28
C LYS A 88 -22.05 -23.31 -7.61
N ARG A 89 -22.72 -23.42 -8.76
CA ARG A 89 -23.38 -24.66 -9.20
C ARG A 89 -22.40 -25.83 -9.27
N ASP A 90 -21.21 -25.59 -9.82
CA ASP A 90 -20.22 -26.65 -10.04
C ASP A 90 -19.40 -26.95 -8.77
N GLY A 91 -19.61 -26.18 -7.70
CA GLY A 91 -18.94 -26.34 -6.41
C GLY A 91 -17.44 -26.04 -6.45
N ILE A 92 -16.98 -25.22 -7.40
CA ILE A 92 -15.56 -24.90 -7.61
C ILE A 92 -14.87 -24.39 -6.33
N PRO A 93 -15.47 -23.47 -5.53
CA PRO A 93 -14.82 -22.96 -4.33
C PRO A 93 -14.52 -24.04 -3.28
N ASN A 94 -15.29 -25.12 -3.26
CA ASN A 94 -15.12 -26.23 -2.32
C ASN A 94 -14.13 -27.29 -2.83
N LYS A 95 -14.01 -27.42 -4.16
CA LYS A 95 -13.18 -28.44 -4.82
C LYS A 95 -11.76 -27.97 -5.10
N THR A 96 -11.53 -26.66 -5.14
CA THR A 96 -10.26 -26.07 -5.61
C THR A 96 -9.73 -25.04 -4.63
N LYS A 97 -8.42 -24.75 -4.71
CA LYS A 97 -7.80 -23.66 -3.94
C LYS A 97 -7.88 -22.36 -4.72
N SER A 98 -7.96 -21.25 -3.98
CA SER A 98 -7.84 -19.91 -4.55
C SER A 98 -6.39 -19.50 -4.70
N ILE A 99 -6.06 -18.77 -5.78
CA ILE A 99 -4.73 -18.15 -5.95
C ILE A 99 -4.40 -17.22 -4.78
N TRP A 100 -5.41 -16.57 -4.19
CA TRP A 100 -5.23 -15.66 -3.07
C TRP A 100 -4.75 -16.38 -1.81
N SER A 101 -5.07 -17.67 -1.65
CA SER A 101 -4.51 -18.47 -0.54
C SER A 101 -2.99 -18.58 -0.65
N MET A 102 -2.46 -18.75 -1.87
CA MET A 102 -1.02 -18.77 -2.11
C MET A 102 -0.41 -17.38 -1.92
N VAL A 103 -1.01 -16.35 -2.53
CA VAL A 103 -0.52 -14.96 -2.43
C VAL A 103 -0.47 -14.47 -0.98
N ASN A 104 -1.48 -14.80 -0.18
CA ASN A 104 -1.53 -14.37 1.22
C ASN A 104 -0.61 -15.20 2.13
N THR A 105 -0.23 -16.42 1.72
CA THR A 105 0.79 -17.21 2.43
C THR A 105 2.18 -16.62 2.22
N TYR A 106 2.51 -16.23 0.98
CA TYR A 106 3.81 -15.65 0.62
C TYR A 106 3.74 -14.13 0.43
N ARG A 107 3.01 -13.45 1.33
CA ARG A 107 2.65 -12.03 1.18
C ARG A 107 3.85 -11.13 0.90
N ASP A 108 4.97 -11.38 1.60
CA ASP A 108 6.18 -10.57 1.54
C ASP A 108 6.83 -10.55 0.15
N GLU A 109 6.63 -11.58 -0.67
CA GLU A 109 7.14 -11.64 -2.05
C GLU A 109 6.38 -10.70 -3.00
N PHE A 110 5.16 -10.33 -2.63
CA PHE A 110 4.26 -9.50 -3.43
C PHE A 110 4.19 -8.06 -2.95
N LEU A 111 4.86 -7.71 -1.84
CA LEU A 111 4.85 -6.35 -1.33
C LEU A 111 5.84 -5.46 -2.07
N ASN A 112 5.51 -4.19 -2.15
CA ASN A 112 6.37 -3.15 -2.70
C ASN A 112 7.06 -2.39 -1.57
N ALA A 113 8.38 -2.50 -1.50
CA ALA A 113 9.21 -1.78 -0.52
C ALA A 113 8.98 -0.26 -0.54
N CYS A 114 8.72 0.32 -1.72
CA CYS A 114 8.55 1.76 -1.92
C CYS A 114 7.14 2.26 -1.60
N TYR A 115 6.20 1.38 -1.23
CA TYR A 115 4.82 1.78 -0.94
C TYR A 115 4.75 2.75 0.24
N THR A 116 4.08 3.88 0.06
CA THR A 116 3.86 4.86 1.11
C THR A 116 2.38 5.21 1.23
N THR A 117 1.93 5.39 2.46
CA THR A 117 0.59 5.91 2.77
C THR A 117 0.58 7.44 2.87
N ALA A 118 1.74 8.09 2.70
CA ALA A 118 1.91 9.53 2.79
C ALA A 118 1.68 10.23 1.44
N PRO A 119 1.19 11.49 1.43
CA PRO A 119 1.09 12.32 0.23
C PRO A 119 2.44 12.39 -0.48
N THR A 120 2.45 12.11 -1.79
CA THR A 120 3.59 12.44 -2.64
C THR A 120 3.35 13.81 -3.28
N PRO A 121 4.39 14.55 -3.70
CA PRO A 121 4.24 15.89 -4.30
C PRO A 121 3.42 15.92 -5.61
N TYR A 122 3.01 14.76 -6.14
CA TYR A 122 2.18 14.62 -7.33
C TYR A 122 0.71 14.29 -7.02
N THR A 123 0.32 14.32 -5.76
CA THR A 123 -1.05 14.02 -5.33
C THR A 123 -1.80 15.30 -4.96
N ILE A 124 -2.93 15.52 -5.62
CA ILE A 124 -3.79 16.68 -5.38
C ILE A 124 -4.79 16.31 -4.28
N SER A 125 -4.77 17.01 -3.15
CA SER A 125 -5.84 16.97 -2.16
C SER A 125 -6.95 17.91 -2.63
N MET A 126 -8.13 17.35 -2.90
CA MET A 126 -9.27 18.12 -3.44
C MET A 126 -10.29 18.53 -2.37
N THR A 127 -10.10 18.15 -1.11
CA THR A 127 -11.05 18.47 -0.04
C THR A 127 -10.37 18.91 1.25
N ALA A 128 -10.83 20.01 1.85
CA ALA A 128 -10.49 20.44 3.21
C ALA A 128 -11.06 19.52 4.33
N SER A 129 -11.52 18.33 3.94
CA SER A 129 -12.02 17.26 4.82
C SER A 129 -10.86 16.38 5.27
N SER A 130 -10.91 15.91 6.52
CA SER A 130 -9.93 15.05 7.19
C SER A 130 -9.69 13.67 6.55
N THR A 131 -10.34 13.37 5.43
CA THR A 131 -10.10 12.16 4.62
C THR A 131 -9.04 12.46 3.55
N LYS A 132 -7.84 11.92 3.77
CA LYS A 132 -6.65 12.06 2.90
C LYS A 132 -6.82 11.23 1.61
N ASP A 133 -7.74 11.62 0.74
CA ASP A 133 -8.00 10.88 -0.50
C ASP A 133 -7.17 11.45 -1.65
N TYR A 134 -6.20 10.66 -2.13
CA TYR A 134 -5.35 10.98 -3.26
C TYR A 134 -5.84 10.27 -4.52
N VAL A 135 -6.08 11.04 -5.60
CA VAL A 135 -6.50 10.50 -6.89
C VAL A 135 -5.29 10.33 -7.81
N ILE A 136 -5.13 9.14 -8.38
CA ILE A 136 -4.08 8.85 -9.38
C ILE A 136 -4.58 9.27 -10.76
N VAL A 137 -3.82 10.12 -11.45
CA VAL A 137 -4.12 10.58 -12.82
C VAL A 137 -2.98 10.18 -13.76
N PRO A 138 -3.07 9.04 -14.45
CA PRO A 138 -1.98 8.55 -15.32
C PRO A 138 -1.90 9.36 -16.62
N ARG A 139 -0.68 9.44 -17.16
CA ARG A 139 -0.44 9.96 -18.51
C ARG A 139 -0.65 8.85 -19.54
N CYS A 140 -1.70 8.98 -20.34
CA CYS A 140 -2.10 7.99 -21.34
C CYS A 140 -1.55 8.26 -22.74
N ALA A 141 -0.69 9.26 -22.93
CA ALA A 141 -0.12 9.53 -24.24
C ALA A 141 0.94 8.48 -24.61
N ALA A 142 1.04 8.15 -25.90
CA ALA A 142 1.97 7.15 -26.45
C ALA A 142 3.41 7.21 -25.89
N PRO A 143 4.08 8.38 -25.74
CA PRO A 143 5.45 8.40 -25.22
C PRO A 143 5.58 7.96 -23.74
N PHE A 144 4.48 7.92 -22.99
CA PHE A 144 4.47 7.49 -21.59
C PHE A 144 4.06 6.03 -21.42
N ILE A 145 3.59 5.38 -22.47
CA ILE A 145 3.27 3.95 -22.50
C ILE A 145 4.52 3.18 -22.91
N GLN A 146 4.85 2.12 -22.18
CA GLN A 146 6.00 1.26 -22.49
C GLN A 146 5.51 -0.17 -22.67
N LEU A 147 6.28 -1.00 -23.38
CA LEU A 147 6.01 -2.42 -23.46
C LEU A 147 6.31 -3.08 -22.12
N TRP A 148 5.41 -3.95 -21.65
CA TRP A 148 5.64 -4.75 -20.45
C TRP A 148 6.64 -5.89 -20.73
N THR A 149 7.92 -5.54 -20.80
CA THR A 149 9.01 -6.45 -21.17
C THR A 149 9.14 -7.64 -20.22
N SER A 150 8.90 -7.45 -18.92
CA SER A 150 8.94 -8.52 -17.92
C SER A 150 7.89 -9.61 -18.16
N TYR A 151 6.80 -9.31 -18.87
CA TYR A 151 5.79 -10.31 -19.26
C TYR A 151 6.01 -10.77 -20.70
N PHE A 152 5.97 -9.84 -21.66
CA PHE A 152 5.98 -10.17 -23.09
C PHE A 152 7.34 -10.64 -23.61
N CYS A 153 8.44 -10.23 -22.98
CA CYS A 153 9.80 -10.56 -23.42
C CYS A 153 10.57 -11.43 -22.41
N ARG A 154 9.87 -12.04 -21.43
CA ARG A 154 10.49 -12.83 -20.35
C ARG A 154 11.30 -14.04 -20.80
N TRP A 155 11.01 -14.55 -22.00
CA TRP A 155 11.71 -15.70 -22.59
C TRP A 155 12.84 -15.29 -23.55
N ASN A 156 13.06 -13.99 -23.73
CA ASN A 156 14.16 -13.51 -24.55
C ASN A 156 15.48 -13.67 -23.78
N MET A 157 16.33 -14.59 -24.23
CA MET A 157 17.63 -14.87 -23.59
C MET A 157 18.55 -13.65 -23.48
N ASN A 158 18.36 -12.63 -24.35
CA ASN A 158 19.14 -11.40 -24.33
C ASN A 158 18.68 -10.43 -23.22
N ILE A 159 17.46 -10.60 -22.70
CA ILE A 159 16.97 -9.88 -21.52
C ILE A 159 17.26 -10.81 -20.35
N SER A 160 18.44 -10.63 -19.74
CA SER A 160 18.92 -11.57 -18.71
C SER A 160 17.87 -11.75 -17.59
N PRO A 161 17.36 -12.98 -17.38
CA PRO A 161 16.48 -13.30 -16.25
C PRO A 161 17.08 -12.90 -14.90
N GLN A 162 18.41 -12.85 -14.84
CA GLN A 162 19.17 -12.41 -13.66
C GLN A 162 18.78 -10.99 -13.24
N SER A 163 18.41 -10.10 -14.17
CA SER A 163 18.00 -8.73 -13.84
C SER A 163 16.69 -8.69 -13.06
N ILE A 164 15.71 -9.53 -13.41
CA ILE A 164 14.41 -9.61 -12.74
C ILE A 164 14.57 -10.24 -11.35
N ASP A 165 15.36 -11.29 -11.26
CA ASP A 165 15.65 -11.94 -9.96
C ASP A 165 16.44 -11.02 -9.04
N GLN A 166 17.37 -10.22 -9.58
CA GLN A 166 18.07 -9.17 -8.82
C GLN A 166 17.09 -8.09 -8.33
N ILE A 167 16.14 -7.65 -9.15
CA ILE A 167 15.11 -6.68 -8.73
C ILE A 167 14.26 -7.25 -7.59
N ARG A 168 13.86 -8.52 -7.68
CA ARG A 168 13.10 -9.21 -6.63
C ARG A 168 13.90 -9.34 -5.33
N LEU A 169 15.16 -9.78 -5.42
CA LEU A 169 16.07 -9.88 -4.28
C LEU A 169 16.27 -8.51 -3.63
N ARG A 170 16.52 -7.48 -4.44
CA ARG A 170 16.68 -6.11 -3.96
C ARG A 170 15.42 -5.59 -3.29
N ASN A 171 14.23 -5.89 -3.82
CA ASN A 171 12.98 -5.52 -3.18
C ASN A 171 12.84 -6.17 -1.79
N LYS A 172 13.20 -7.45 -1.67
CA LYS A 172 13.22 -8.18 -0.41
C LYS A 172 14.20 -7.57 0.61
N GLU A 173 15.40 -7.21 0.18
CA GLU A 173 16.36 -6.48 1.02
C GLU A 173 15.80 -5.14 1.50
N LEU A 174 15.17 -4.37 0.61
CA LEU A 174 14.57 -3.08 0.94
C LEU A 174 13.42 -3.22 1.94
N LEU A 175 12.60 -4.27 1.83
CA LEU A 175 11.57 -4.58 2.83
C LEU A 175 12.17 -4.88 4.20
N ALA A 176 13.25 -5.67 4.26
CA ALA A 176 13.95 -5.98 5.50
C ALA A 176 14.57 -4.72 6.15
N ILE A 177 15.22 -3.88 5.35
CA ILE A 177 15.80 -2.60 5.81
C ILE A 177 14.69 -1.67 6.33
N ARG A 178 13.57 -1.57 5.60
CA ARG A 178 12.42 -0.77 6.01
C ARG A 178 11.87 -1.23 7.36
N ALA A 179 11.69 -2.53 7.55
CA ALA A 179 11.20 -3.09 8.81
C ALA A 179 12.15 -2.77 9.99
N ALA A 180 13.46 -2.90 9.77
CA ALA A 180 14.46 -2.56 10.78
C ALA A 180 14.48 -1.06 11.12
N LEU A 181 14.35 -0.19 10.12
CA LEU A 181 14.27 1.25 10.33
C LEU A 181 13.00 1.66 11.05
N GLN A 182 11.84 1.07 10.71
CA GLN A 182 10.57 1.33 11.39
C GLN A 182 10.66 0.98 12.88
N LYS A 183 11.24 -0.19 13.21
CA LYS A 183 11.49 -0.58 14.60
C LYS A 183 12.39 0.43 15.33
N LYS A 184 13.47 0.89 14.68
CA LYS A 184 14.38 1.88 15.26
C LYS A 184 13.71 3.24 15.48
N VAL A 185 12.81 3.65 14.58
CA VAL A 185 12.01 4.88 14.74
C VAL A 185 11.09 4.75 15.95
N GLU A 186 10.39 3.63 16.10
CA GLU A 186 9.51 3.38 17.24
C GLU A 186 10.27 3.38 18.57
N GLU A 187 11.44 2.73 18.63
CA GLU A 187 12.32 2.74 19.81
C GLU A 187 12.77 4.15 20.19
N LEU A 188 13.14 4.97 19.20
CA LEU A 188 13.55 6.36 19.41
C LEU A 188 12.38 7.23 19.86
N GLN A 189 11.20 7.07 19.27
CA GLN A 189 9.98 7.77 19.69
C GLN A 189 9.60 7.42 21.14
N ASN A 190 9.74 6.15 21.52
CA ASN A 190 9.52 5.70 22.90
C ASN A 190 10.54 6.30 23.87
N LYS A 191 11.83 6.35 23.51
CA LYS A 191 12.88 7.01 24.32
C LYS A 191 12.61 8.51 24.50
N TYR A 192 12.26 9.20 23.41
CA TYR A 192 11.91 10.62 23.44
C TYR A 192 10.69 10.89 24.33
N SER A 193 9.63 10.08 24.22
CA SER A 193 8.42 10.20 25.04
C SER A 193 8.71 9.98 26.53
N ARG A 194 9.55 8.99 26.88
CA ARG A 194 9.99 8.74 28.27
C ARG A 194 10.81 9.90 28.83
N GLN A 195 11.70 10.47 28.03
CA GLN A 195 12.53 11.60 28.45
C GLN A 195 11.70 12.89 28.63
N SER A 196 10.74 13.14 27.73
CA SER A 196 9.76 14.23 27.85
C SER A 196 8.93 14.12 29.15
N ASN A 197 8.44 12.92 29.47
CA ASN A 197 7.66 12.68 30.69
C ASN A 197 8.49 12.83 31.98
N ALA A 198 9.78 12.48 31.94
CA ALA A 198 10.69 12.66 33.08
C ALA A 198 10.96 14.15 33.38
N VAL A 199 11.09 14.98 32.35
CA VAL A 199 11.30 16.43 32.49
C VAL A 199 10.04 17.14 33.00
N SER A 200 8.85 16.72 32.57
CA SER A 200 7.58 17.32 33.01
C SER A 200 7.20 16.93 34.45
N ASN A 201 7.57 15.73 34.93
CA ASN A 201 7.41 15.35 36.34
C ASN A 201 8.42 16.04 37.27
N ALA A 202 9.63 16.35 36.81
CA ALA A 202 10.62 17.08 37.61
C ALA A 202 10.26 18.56 37.82
N GLY A 203 9.39 19.14 36.98
CA GLY A 203 8.93 20.53 37.10
C GLY A 203 7.87 20.78 38.17
N HIS A 204 7.26 19.74 38.75
CA HIS A 204 6.15 19.88 39.73
C HIS A 204 6.57 19.65 41.20
N SER A 205 7.86 19.42 41.50
CA SER A 205 8.30 19.03 42.85
C SER A 205 9.18 20.07 43.57
N ASN A 206 9.01 21.38 43.31
CA ASN A 206 9.75 22.41 44.05
C ASN A 206 8.97 23.74 44.16
N SER A 207 7.97 23.82 45.05
CA SER A 207 7.57 25.11 45.65
C SER A 207 6.76 24.97 46.95
N SER A 208 7.45 24.97 48.09
CA SER A 208 6.98 25.47 49.40
C SER A 208 8.17 25.34 50.37
N GLY A 209 9.02 26.34 50.60
CA GLY A 209 8.77 27.69 51.13
C GLY A 209 9.23 27.70 52.60
N PRO A 210 10.26 28.47 53.03
CA PRO A 210 10.77 28.43 54.40
C PRO A 210 9.86 29.23 55.37
N PRO A 211 9.89 28.96 56.70
CA PRO A 211 8.95 29.55 57.64
C PRO A 211 9.39 30.97 58.02
N SER A 212 8.48 31.94 57.90
CA SER A 212 8.64 33.30 58.41
C SER A 212 8.05 33.43 59.82
N SER A 213 8.87 33.84 60.78
CA SER A 213 8.46 34.28 62.12
C SER A 213 8.52 35.82 62.24
N PRO A 214 7.79 36.42 63.19
CA PRO A 214 7.17 37.74 63.04
C PRO A 214 7.93 38.86 63.76
N SER A 215 7.73 40.14 63.36
CA SER A 215 7.88 41.31 64.26
C SER A 215 7.36 42.63 63.66
N ASN A 216 6.41 43.20 64.41
CA ASN A 216 6.16 44.61 64.71
C ASN A 216 5.76 45.65 63.64
N SER A 217 4.49 46.02 63.76
CA SER A 217 3.92 47.37 63.61
C SER A 217 4.69 48.45 64.38
N GLN A 218 4.85 49.63 63.77
CA GLN A 218 4.23 50.90 64.21
C GLN A 218 4.79 52.12 63.44
N LEU A 219 3.85 53.00 63.01
CA LEU A 219 3.89 54.47 62.95
C LEU A 219 5.10 55.17 62.24
N THR A 220 4.93 56.06 61.26
CA THR A 220 4.14 57.30 61.28
C THR A 220 4.09 57.89 59.85
N ASN A 221 2.97 58.52 59.51
CA ASN A 221 2.83 59.44 58.40
C ASN A 221 2.72 60.86 58.99
N PRO A 222 3.25 61.90 58.31
CA PRO A 222 2.40 63.09 58.19
C PRO A 222 2.43 63.72 56.78
N ASN A 223 1.23 63.96 56.28
CA ASN A 223 0.88 64.71 55.08
C ASN A 223 1.31 66.19 55.11
N ALA A 224 1.74 66.72 53.96
CA ALA A 224 1.38 68.03 53.40
C ALA A 224 2.04 68.13 52.00
N ARG A 225 1.45 68.64 50.91
CA ARG A 225 0.29 69.51 50.72
C ARG A 225 -0.08 69.49 49.22
N ILE A 226 -1.39 69.56 48.97
CA ILE A 226 -2.09 70.03 47.75
C ILE A 226 -1.55 71.46 47.44
N VAL A 227 -1.38 71.99 46.22
CA VAL A 227 -2.35 72.36 45.16
C VAL A 227 -1.58 72.82 43.90
N ASN A 228 -2.15 72.52 42.73
CA ASN A 228 -1.94 73.15 41.41
C ASN A 228 -1.63 74.66 41.46
N ILE A 229 -0.64 75.12 40.69
CA ILE A 229 -0.75 75.93 39.45
C ILE A 229 0.44 75.51 38.56
#